data_AF-A0A7V5MS11-F1
#
_entry.id   AF-A0A7V5MS11-F1
#
_cell.length_a   1.000
_cell.length_b   1.000
_cell.length_c   1.000
_cell.angle_alpha   90.00
_cell.angle_beta   90.00
_cell.angle_gamma   90.00
#
_symmetry.space_group_name_H-M   'P 1'
#
loop_
_entity.id
_entity.type
_entity.pdbx_description
1 polymer ?
#
loop_
_entity_poly.entity_id
_entity_poly.type
_entity_poly.pdbx_seq_one_letter_code
_entity_poly.pdbx_strand_id
1 'polypeptide(L)' 'EILQEKFGVKEMEGLWDFTNAKTLVLFCNGMWCGQSPNNIKNLLRFGYPAHKIKWYRGGMQDWEILGLSTVKP' A
#
# COMPACT_ATOMS: atom_id res chain seq x y z
N GLU A 1 -0.60 15.05 1.64
CA GLU A 1 -0.93 14.52 2.98
C GLU A 1 -0.43 13.09 3.21
N ILE A 2 -1.14 12.01 2.82
CA ILE A 2 -0.69 10.63 3.17
C ILE A 2 0.72 10.25 2.67
N LEU A 3 1.07 10.70 1.45
CA LEU A 3 2.41 10.46 0.87
C LEU A 3 3.52 11.03 1.77
N GLN A 4 3.32 12.24 2.29
CA GLN A 4 4.28 12.95 3.13
C GLN A 4 4.28 12.41 4.57
N GLU A 5 3.11 12.39 5.20
CA GLU A 5 3.02 12.13 6.64
C GLU A 5 3.20 10.66 7.01
N LYS A 6 2.74 9.74 6.15
CA LYS A 6 2.74 8.31 6.45
C LYS A 6 3.79 7.56 5.66
N PHE A 7 3.95 7.90 4.37
CA PHE A 7 4.78 7.11 3.46
C PHE A 7 6.22 7.61 3.32
N GLY A 8 6.57 8.77 3.90
CA GLY A 8 7.94 9.29 3.89
C GLY A 8 8.38 9.86 2.53
N VAL A 9 7.42 10.26 1.70
CA VAL A 9 7.66 10.92 0.40
C VAL A 9 7.78 12.42 0.62
N LYS A 10 8.77 13.07 0.02
CA LYS A 10 8.91 14.53 0.11
C LYS A 10 8.42 15.20 -1.17
N GLU A 11 7.90 16.40 -1.04
CA GLU A 11 7.65 17.27 -2.20
C GLU A 11 8.84 18.23 -2.32
N MET A 12 9.39 18.34 -3.52
CA MET A 12 10.50 19.24 -3.85
C MET A 12 10.16 19.95 -5.15
N GLU A 13 9.84 21.24 -5.08
CA GLU A 13 9.62 22.10 -6.26
C GLU A 13 8.59 21.52 -7.27
N GLY A 14 7.50 20.93 -6.76
CA GLY A 14 6.44 20.31 -7.58
C GLY A 14 6.74 18.88 -8.05
N LEU A 15 7.87 18.30 -7.66
CA LEU A 15 8.23 16.89 -7.88
C LEU A 15 8.14 16.08 -6.58
N TRP A 16 7.87 14.79 -6.72
CA TRP A 16 7.86 13.85 -5.60
C TRP A 16 9.21 13.14 -5.47
N ASP A 17 9.83 13.24 -4.28
CA ASP A 17 11.03 12.49 -3.89
C ASP A 17 10.64 11.23 -3.09
N PHE A 18 10.89 10.07 -3.68
CA PHE A 18 10.64 8.75 -3.11
C PHE A 18 11.87 8.08 -2.48
N THR A 19 13.00 8.78 -2.36
CA THR A 19 14.26 8.22 -1.82
C THR A 19 14.02 7.56 -0.46
N ASN A 20 13.30 8.25 0.43
CA ASN A 20 12.98 7.79 1.79
C ASN A 20 11.59 7.14 1.91
N ALA A 21 10.95 6.80 0.78
CA ALA A 21 9.63 6.17 0.81
C ALA A 21 9.69 4.83 1.55
N LYS A 22 8.67 4.55 2.38
CA LYS A 22 8.54 3.28 3.11
C LYS A 22 8.24 2.10 2.17
N THR A 23 8.37 0.88 2.68
CA THR A 23 7.76 -0.28 2.02
C THR A 23 6.30 -0.37 2.44
N LEU A 24 5.39 -0.44 1.48
CA LEU A 24 3.95 -0.53 1.72
C LEU A 24 3.50 -1.98 1.52
N VAL A 25 2.71 -2.50 2.45
CA VAL A 25 1.98 -3.76 2.29
C VAL A 25 0.51 -3.40 2.12
N LEU A 26 -0.04 -3.65 0.93
CA LEU A 26 -1.44 -3.36 0.62
C LEU A 26 -2.25 -4.65 0.73
N PHE A 27 -3.41 -4.54 1.36
CA PHE A 27 -4.42 -5.58 1.46
C PHE A 27 -5.81 -4.93 1.43
N CYS A 28 -6.85 -5.74 1.28
CA CYS A 28 -8.26 -5.33 1.38
C CYS A 28 -9.04 -6.49 2.01
N ASN A 29 -10.35 -6.58 1.79
CA ASN A 29 -11.19 -7.64 2.30
C ASN A 29 -10.81 -9.03 1.75
N GLY A 30 -10.50 -9.15 0.46
CA GLY A 30 -10.13 -10.42 -0.14
C GLY A 30 -9.55 -10.24 -1.55
N MET A 31 -9.15 -11.35 -2.18
CA MET A 31 -8.56 -11.37 -3.53
C MET A 31 -9.45 -10.79 -4.63
N TRP A 32 -10.75 -10.74 -4.40
CA TRP A 32 -11.77 -10.18 -5.29
C TRP A 32 -11.94 -8.65 -5.13
N CYS A 33 -11.35 -8.04 -4.09
CA CYS A 33 -11.47 -6.61 -3.86
C CYS A 33 -10.65 -5.80 -4.89
N GLY A 34 -11.32 -4.99 -5.70
CA GLY A 34 -10.70 -4.15 -6.73
C GLY A 34 -9.93 -2.92 -6.20
N GLN A 35 -10.07 -2.56 -4.92
CA GLN A 35 -9.45 -1.35 -4.37
C GLN A 35 -7.92 -1.49 -4.26
N SER A 36 -7.39 -2.61 -3.77
CA SER A 36 -5.94 -2.83 -3.70
C SER A 36 -5.26 -2.70 -5.08
N PRO A 37 -5.68 -3.41 -6.15
CA PRO A 37 -5.05 -3.26 -7.45
C PRO A 37 -5.20 -1.86 -8.06
N ASN A 38 -6.33 -1.17 -7.80
CA ASN A 38 -6.48 0.22 -8.23
C ASN A 38 -5.48 1.15 -7.53
N ASN A 39 -5.31 1.00 -6.21
CA ASN A 39 -4.41 1.84 -5.43
C ASN A 39 -2.94 1.56 -5.74
N ILE A 40 -2.57 0.30 -5.99
CA ILE A 40 -1.23 -0.08 -6.49
C ILE A 40 -0.94 0.64 -7.81
N LYS A 41 -1.88 0.58 -8.78
CA LYS A 41 -1.71 1.26 -10.08
C LYS A 41 -1.57 2.77 -9.92
N ASN A 42 -2.33 3.39 -9.01
CA ASN A 42 -2.23 4.82 -8.75
C ASN A 42 -0.88 5.19 -8.15
N LEU A 43 -0.40 4.45 -7.14
CA LEU A 43 0.93 4.67 -6.55
C LEU A 43 2.05 4.55 -7.59
N LEU A 44 1.98 3.55 -8.47
CA LEU A 44 2.94 3.40 -9.57
C LEU A 44 2.90 4.59 -10.53
N ARG A 45 1.70 5.09 -10.87
CA ARG A 45 1.54 6.30 -11.72
C ARG A 45 2.13 7.55 -11.07
N PHE A 46 2.08 7.66 -9.74
CA PHE A 46 2.71 8.75 -9.00
C PHE A 46 4.24 8.60 -8.89
N GLY A 47 4.82 7.48 -9.32
CA GLY A 47 6.27 7.23 -9.27
C GLY A 47 6.72 6.48 -8.02
N TYR A 48 5.80 5.93 -7.22
CA TYR A 48 6.18 5.13 -6.05
C TYR A 48 7.00 3.90 -6.50
N PRO A 49 8.14 3.59 -5.87
CA PRO A 49 9.02 2.53 -6.35
C PRO A 49 8.34 1.16 -6.29
N ALA A 50 8.22 0.49 -7.45
CA ALA A 50 7.50 -0.79 -7.56
C ALA A 50 8.03 -1.86 -6.59
N HIS A 51 9.35 -1.91 -6.37
CA HIS A 51 9.96 -2.88 -5.45
C HIS A 51 9.61 -2.64 -3.97
N LYS A 52 9.16 -1.43 -3.60
CA LYS A 52 8.67 -1.06 -2.27
C LYS A 52 7.16 -1.29 -2.08
N ILE A 53 6.45 -1.77 -3.10
CA ILE A 53 5.03 -2.12 -3.00
C ILE A 53 4.90 -3.64 -2.88
N LYS A 54 4.32 -4.11 -1.78
CA LYS A 54 3.95 -5.50 -1.55
C LYS A 54 2.43 -5.61 -1.53
N TRP A 55 1.91 -6.69 -2.08
CA TRP A 55 0.48 -6.93 -2.13
C TRP A 55 0.16 -8.28 -1.51
N TYR A 56 -0.50 -8.25 -0.35
CA TYR A 56 -1.10 -9.43 0.22
C TYR A 56 -2.47 -9.65 -0.42
N ARG A 57 -2.47 -10.41 -1.54
CA ARG A 57 -3.64 -10.56 -2.40
C ARG A 57 -4.80 -11.29 -1.73
N GLY A 58 -4.53 -12.23 -0.82
CA GLY A 58 -5.57 -12.95 -0.07
C GLY A 58 -6.46 -12.05 0.79
N GLY A 59 -5.95 -10.87 1.19
CA GLY A 59 -6.70 -9.92 2.00
C GLY A 59 -7.05 -10.46 3.39
N MET A 60 -7.96 -9.77 4.08
CA MET A 60 -8.43 -10.17 5.42
C MET A 60 -9.11 -11.54 5.41
N GLN A 61 -9.82 -11.90 4.34
CA GLN A 61 -10.45 -13.21 4.19
C GLN A 61 -9.44 -14.35 4.32
N ASP A 62 -8.32 -14.29 3.59
CA ASP A 62 -7.26 -15.31 3.67
C ASP A 62 -6.56 -15.28 5.04
N TRP A 63 -6.35 -14.09 5.61
CA TRP A 63 -5.78 -13.92 6.95
C TRP A 63 -6.62 -14.64 8.03
N GLU A 64 -7.94 -14.45 8.01
CA GLU A 64 -8.86 -15.07 8.97
C GLU A 64 -9.02 -16.57 8.74
N ILE A 65 -9.06 -17.04 7.48
CA ILE A 65 -9.13 -18.47 7.15
C ILE A 65 -7.91 -19.22 7.69
N LEU A 66 -6.74 -18.59 7.66
CA LEU A 66 -5.50 -19.16 8.21
C LEU A 66 -5.45 -19.11 9.74
N GLY A 67 -6.46 -18.55 10.41
CA GLY A 67 -6.50 -18.42 11.87
C GLY A 67 -5.50 -17.42 12.42
N LEU A 68 -5.04 -16.46 11.62
CA LEU A 68 -4.09 -15.44 12.05
C LEU A 68 -4.78 -14.41 12.95
N SER A 69 -4.02 -13.83 13.88
CA SER A 69 -4.54 -12.90 14.88
C SER A 69 -5.09 -11.63 14.26
N THR A 70 -6.25 -11.17 14.73
CA THR A 70 -6.82 -9.85 14.43
C THR A 70 -6.92 -9.02 15.72
N VAL A 71 -6.98 -7.70 15.57
CA VAL A 71 -7.14 -6.76 16.69
C VAL A 71 -8.37 -5.90 16.39
N LYS A 72 -9.24 -5.72 17.39
CA LYS A 72 -10.38 -4.80 17.26
C LYS A 72 -9.88 -3.34 17.36
N PRO A 73 -10.44 -2.40 16.57
CA PRO A 73 -10.05 -0.99 16.62
C PRO A 73 -10.21 -0.36 18.00
#